data_AF-A0A9E6Z8V8-F1
#
_entry.id   AF-A0A9E6Z8V8-F1
#
_cell.length_a   1.000
_cell.length_b   1.000
_cell.length_c   1.000
_cell.angle_alpha   90.00
_cell.angle_beta   90.00
_cell.angle_gamma   90.00
#
_symmetry.space_group_name_H-M   'P 1'
#
loop_
_entity.id
_entity.type
_entity.pdbx_description
1 polymer ?
#
loop_
_entity_poly.entity_id
_entity_poly.type
_entity_poly.pdbx_seq_one_letter_code
_entity_poly.pdbx_strand_id
1 'polypeptide(L)'
;MDTSKAISTAVVNLIVLAGIPLGIYALFHSLKHKRGIRAVLERAGLCIGETRYLLQAAIASLAVAIILFLVPFDLSLMTHEGNAMAGFAGAGIKPLTFLLALLYGFLQTGFCEELFFRGLIAGSLSRRVKAPWANILQALIFLLPHLILLAIAPQAWPLLIVIFAGGLYAGWLRISSGSILAPWLLHATANSTMCLVIASRTVAA
;
A
#
# COMPACT_ATOMS: atom_id res chain seq x y z
N MET A 1 5.01 -19.36 -9.71
CA MET A 1 3.98 -18.58 -9.00
C MET A 1 2.64 -19.28 -9.14
N ASP A 2 1.97 -19.56 -8.02
CA ASP A 2 0.64 -20.19 -8.02
C ASP A 2 -0.45 -19.10 -8.12
N THR A 3 -1.15 -19.08 -9.27
CA THR A 3 -2.22 -18.13 -9.55
C THR A 3 -3.40 -18.27 -8.58
N SER A 4 -3.75 -19.50 -8.18
CA SER A 4 -4.86 -19.76 -7.25
C SER A 4 -4.57 -19.16 -5.88
N LYS A 5 -3.35 -19.38 -5.39
CA LYS A 5 -2.88 -18.80 -4.12
C LYS A 5 -2.82 -17.27 -4.16
N ALA A 6 -2.40 -16.67 -5.27
CA ALA A 6 -2.37 -15.22 -5.42
C ALA A 6 -3.78 -14.61 -5.36
N ILE A 7 -4.74 -15.21 -6.08
CA ILE A 7 -6.14 -14.76 -6.08
C ILE A 7 -6.77 -14.94 -4.69
N SER A 8 -6.58 -16.09 -4.04
CA SER A 8 -7.15 -16.34 -2.72
C SER A 8 -6.60 -15.36 -1.68
N THR A 9 -5.29 -15.07 -1.70
CA THR A 9 -4.69 -14.09 -0.79
C THR A 9 -5.20 -12.67 -1.06
N ALA A 10 -5.34 -12.28 -2.33
CA ALA A 10 -5.92 -10.99 -2.70
C ALA A 10 -7.37 -10.83 -2.19
N VAL A 11 -8.19 -11.87 -2.32
CA VAL A 11 -9.57 -11.89 -1.80
C VAL A 11 -9.60 -11.81 -0.28
N VAL A 12 -8.75 -12.58 0.40
CA VAL A 12 -8.64 -12.55 1.88
C VAL A 12 -8.25 -11.14 2.35
N ASN A 13 -7.24 -10.52 1.74
CA ASN A 13 -6.84 -9.15 2.10
C ASN A 13 -7.96 -8.14 1.82
N LEU A 14 -8.64 -8.27 0.68
CA LEU A 14 -9.77 -7.41 0.33
C LEU A 14 -10.89 -7.50 1.36
N ILE A 15 -11.16 -8.69 1.90
CA ILE A 15 -12.18 -8.86 2.95
C ILE A 15 -11.66 -8.34 4.29
N VAL A 16 -10.47 -8.76 4.72
CA VAL A 16 -9.96 -8.56 6.08
C VAL A 16 -9.47 -7.13 6.31
N LEU A 17 -8.72 -6.56 5.37
CA LEU A 17 -8.13 -5.22 5.53
C LEU A 17 -9.04 -4.11 4.99
N ALA A 18 -9.80 -4.37 3.94
CA ALA A 18 -10.67 -3.37 3.33
C ALA A 18 -12.15 -3.54 3.72
N GLY A 19 -12.75 -4.68 3.39
CA GLY A 19 -14.20 -4.91 3.46
C GLY A 19 -14.76 -4.85 4.88
N ILE A 20 -14.23 -5.66 5.80
CA ILE A 20 -14.69 -5.72 7.19
C ILE A 20 -14.48 -4.37 7.90
N PRO A 21 -13.29 -3.73 7.86
CA PRO A 21 -13.09 -2.44 8.51
C PRO A 21 -13.97 -1.33 7.92
N LEU A 22 -14.11 -1.26 6.59
CA LEU A 22 -14.99 -0.29 5.95
C LEU A 22 -16.46 -0.56 6.31
N GLY A 23 -16.88 -1.82 6.37
CA GLY A 23 -18.23 -2.22 6.76
C GLY A 23 -18.56 -1.82 8.20
N ILE A 24 -17.67 -2.11 9.15
CA ILE A 24 -17.80 -1.68 10.55
C ILE A 24 -17.85 -0.15 10.63
N TYR A 25 -16.96 0.54 9.92
CA TYR A 25 -16.92 2.00 9.87
C TYR A 25 -18.21 2.59 9.29
N ALA A 26 -18.75 1.99 8.22
CA ALA A 26 -20.02 2.38 7.61
C ALA A 26 -21.21 2.15 8.53
N LEU A 27 -21.27 0.99 9.19
CA LEU A 27 -22.32 0.66 10.15
C LEU A 27 -22.31 1.65 11.32
N PHE A 28 -21.13 1.89 11.92
CA PHE A 28 -20.99 2.86 13.00
C PHE A 28 -21.47 4.26 12.58
N HIS A 29 -21.10 4.72 11.39
CA HIS A 29 -21.49 6.04 10.91
C HIS A 29 -22.97 6.14 10.51
N SER A 30 -23.56 5.07 10.00
CA SER A 30 -24.99 4.98 9.73
C SER A 30 -25.78 5.02 11.04
N LEU A 31 -25.42 4.20 12.02
CA LEU A 31 -26.13 4.11 13.30
C LEU A 31 -25.99 5.38 14.14
N LYS A 32 -24.76 5.83 14.38
CA LYS A 32 -24.46 6.93 15.31
C LYS A 32 -24.71 8.31 14.72
N HIS A 33 -24.49 8.46 13.42
CA HIS A 33 -24.47 9.77 12.77
C HIS A 33 -25.44 9.90 11.60
N LYS A 34 -26.27 8.89 11.33
CA LYS A 34 -27.28 8.88 10.24
C LYS A 34 -26.70 9.25 8.87
N ARG A 35 -25.42 8.89 8.64
CA ARG A 35 -24.74 9.18 7.36
C ARG A 35 -25.11 8.12 6.32
N GLY A 36 -25.45 8.57 5.11
CA GLY A 36 -25.59 7.68 3.96
C GLY A 36 -24.26 7.11 3.47
N ILE A 37 -24.32 6.02 2.70
CA ILE A 37 -23.13 5.28 2.23
C ILE A 37 -22.15 6.17 1.47
N ARG A 38 -22.64 7.05 0.59
CA ARG A 38 -21.79 7.99 -0.16
C ARG A 38 -20.93 8.86 0.76
N ALA A 39 -21.53 9.44 1.79
CA ALA A 39 -20.81 10.26 2.76
C ALA A 39 -19.78 9.44 3.56
N VAL A 40 -20.03 8.14 3.80
CA VAL A 40 -19.05 7.25 4.43
C VAL A 40 -17.86 7.00 3.50
N LEU A 41 -18.12 6.66 2.23
CA LEU A 41 -17.09 6.38 1.24
C LEU A 41 -16.21 7.63 0.99
N GLU A 42 -16.82 8.80 0.83
CA GLU A 42 -16.08 10.07 0.73
C GLU A 42 -15.24 10.34 1.97
N ARG A 43 -15.76 10.08 3.18
CA ARG A 43 -14.99 10.20 4.44
C ARG A 43 -13.86 9.19 4.56
N ALA A 44 -14.00 8.03 3.94
CA ALA A 44 -12.95 7.02 3.77
C ALA A 44 -12.01 7.35 2.59
N GLY A 45 -12.25 8.44 1.86
CA GLY A 45 -11.36 8.91 0.80
C GLY A 45 -11.57 8.26 -0.55
N LEU A 46 -12.65 7.52 -0.72
CA LEU A 46 -13.08 6.96 -2.00
C LEU A 46 -13.82 8.03 -2.81
N CYS A 47 -13.07 9.08 -3.14
CA CYS A 47 -13.52 10.20 -3.95
C CYS A 47 -12.36 10.70 -4.82
N ILE A 48 -12.67 11.52 -5.81
CA ILE A 48 -11.66 12.17 -6.64
C ILE A 48 -11.08 13.34 -5.83
N GLY A 49 -9.76 13.32 -5.63
CA GLY A 49 -9.02 14.43 -5.00
C GLY A 49 -8.56 15.45 -6.04
N GLU A 50 -7.89 16.51 -5.60
CA GLU A 50 -7.36 17.51 -6.52
C GLU A 50 -6.28 16.92 -7.45
N THR A 51 -6.36 17.24 -8.75
CA THR A 51 -5.47 16.70 -9.79
C THR A 51 -3.99 16.95 -9.52
N ARG A 52 -3.63 18.05 -8.86
CA ARG A 52 -2.22 18.35 -8.51
C ARG A 52 -1.58 17.26 -7.66
N TYR A 53 -2.32 16.66 -6.72
CA TYR A 53 -1.78 15.60 -5.85
C TYR A 53 -1.71 14.26 -6.59
N LEU A 54 -2.61 14.01 -7.53
CA LEU A 54 -2.51 12.86 -8.44
C LEU A 54 -1.29 12.99 -9.35
N LEU A 55 -1.02 14.18 -9.89
CA LEU A 55 0.17 14.42 -10.70
C LEU A 55 1.46 14.25 -9.89
N GLN A 56 1.52 14.82 -8.67
CA GLN A 56 2.65 14.62 -7.76
C GLN A 56 2.85 13.14 -7.42
N ALA A 57 1.77 12.39 -7.18
CA ALA A 57 1.84 10.96 -6.96
C ALA A 57 2.33 10.22 -8.20
N ALA A 58 1.88 10.58 -9.40
CA ALA A 58 2.34 9.97 -10.65
C ALA A 58 3.84 10.21 -10.90
N ILE A 59 4.32 11.44 -10.70
CA ILE A 59 5.74 11.79 -10.80
C ILE A 59 6.57 11.00 -9.78
N ALA A 60 6.12 10.96 -8.53
CA ALA A 60 6.79 10.19 -7.47
C ALA A 60 6.78 8.68 -7.77
N SER A 61 5.67 8.16 -8.30
CA SER A 61 5.53 6.75 -8.71
C SER A 61 6.52 6.39 -9.80
N LEU A 62 6.66 7.25 -10.81
CA LEU A 62 7.64 7.07 -11.88
C LEU A 62 9.06 7.12 -11.33
N ALA A 63 9.38 8.08 -10.47
CA ALA A 63 10.70 8.19 -9.85
C ALA A 63 11.04 6.95 -9.01
N VAL A 64 10.11 6.47 -8.17
CA VAL A 64 10.27 5.24 -7.40
C VAL A 64 10.47 4.04 -8.33
N ALA A 65 9.67 3.93 -9.39
CA ALA A 65 9.79 2.81 -10.33
C ALA A 65 11.18 2.79 -10.99
N ILE A 66 11.66 3.95 -11.45
CA ILE A 66 13.01 4.10 -12.03
C ILE A 66 14.08 3.74 -11.00
N ILE A 67 14.00 4.26 -9.77
CA ILE A 67 14.96 3.97 -8.71
C ILE A 67 15.02 2.46 -8.42
N LEU A 68 13.88 1.80 -8.26
CA LEU A 68 13.83 0.36 -8.02
C LEU A 68 14.42 -0.46 -9.20
N PHE A 69 14.22 -0.01 -10.44
CA PHE A 69 14.77 -0.69 -11.61
C PHE A 69 16.25 -0.42 -11.87
N LEU A 70 16.78 0.73 -11.48
CA LEU A 70 18.17 1.12 -11.77
C LEU A 70 19.11 0.85 -10.61
N VAL A 71 18.66 1.03 -9.37
CA VAL A 71 19.51 0.83 -8.19
C VAL A 71 19.61 -0.66 -7.87
N PRO A 72 20.82 -1.21 -7.75
CA PRO A 72 21.00 -2.56 -7.24
C PRO A 72 20.77 -2.53 -5.73
N PHE A 73 19.91 -3.42 -5.25
CA PHE A 73 19.71 -3.68 -3.83
C PHE A 73 19.64 -5.19 -3.61
N ASP A 74 20.03 -5.63 -2.43
CA ASP A 74 19.96 -7.03 -2.06
C ASP A 74 18.49 -7.50 -2.03
N LEU A 75 18.18 -8.51 -2.85
CA LEU A 75 16.85 -9.08 -2.98
C LEU A 75 16.60 -10.20 -1.97
N SER A 76 17.61 -10.64 -1.21
CA SER A 76 17.55 -11.77 -0.28
C SER A 76 16.34 -11.70 0.66
N LEU A 77 16.05 -10.50 1.19
CA LEU A 77 14.91 -10.23 2.07
C LEU A 77 13.55 -10.39 1.39
N MET A 78 13.46 -10.04 0.10
CA MET A 78 12.22 -10.13 -0.67
C MET A 78 11.99 -11.55 -1.22
N THR A 79 13.07 -12.31 -1.41
CA THR A 79 13.04 -13.71 -1.83
C THR A 79 12.99 -14.69 -0.67
N HIS A 80 13.09 -14.22 0.57
CA HIS A 80 13.06 -15.07 1.76
C HIS A 80 11.72 -15.83 1.88
N GLU A 81 11.78 -17.08 2.35
CA GLU A 81 10.59 -17.89 2.58
C GLU A 81 9.63 -17.20 3.56
N GLY A 82 8.34 -17.14 3.22
CA GLY A 82 7.33 -16.41 3.99
C GLY A 82 7.15 -14.94 3.58
N ASN A 83 8.01 -14.36 2.75
CA ASN A 83 7.72 -13.07 2.10
C ASN A 83 6.73 -13.29 0.93
N ALA A 84 5.68 -12.46 0.86
CA ALA A 84 4.69 -12.55 -0.21
C ALA A 84 5.30 -12.32 -1.62
N MET A 85 6.36 -11.53 -1.72
CA MET A 85 7.06 -11.25 -2.98
C MET A 85 7.97 -12.41 -3.44
N ALA A 86 8.30 -13.37 -2.57
CA ALA A 86 9.17 -14.50 -2.92
C ALA A 86 8.59 -15.35 -4.06
N GLY A 87 7.27 -15.37 -4.22
CA GLY A 87 6.58 -16.07 -5.32
C GLY A 87 6.91 -15.55 -6.72
N PHE A 88 7.51 -14.35 -6.84
CA PHE A 88 7.94 -13.76 -8.10
C PHE A 88 9.38 -14.13 -8.49
N ALA A 89 10.16 -14.73 -7.58
CA ALA A 89 11.54 -15.13 -7.87
C ALA A 89 11.60 -16.12 -9.05
N GLY A 90 12.51 -15.88 -10.00
CA GLY A 90 12.70 -16.70 -11.20
C GLY A 90 11.56 -16.66 -12.22
N ALA A 91 10.49 -15.87 -12.00
CA ALA A 91 9.31 -15.91 -12.87
C ALA A 91 9.55 -15.30 -14.27
N GLY A 92 10.51 -14.37 -14.38
CA GLY A 92 10.74 -13.57 -15.59
C GLY A 92 9.58 -12.61 -15.91
N ILE A 93 9.83 -11.67 -16.83
CA ILE A 93 8.81 -10.72 -17.29
C ILE A 93 7.96 -11.39 -18.38
N LYS A 94 6.84 -11.99 -17.95
CA LYS A 94 5.83 -12.60 -18.82
C LYS A 94 4.48 -11.92 -18.59
N PRO A 95 3.53 -11.98 -19.53
CA PRO A 95 2.21 -11.37 -19.36
C PRO A 95 1.52 -11.79 -18.05
N LEU A 96 1.58 -13.07 -17.69
CA LEU A 96 1.01 -13.57 -16.43
C LEU A 96 1.73 -12.98 -15.20
N THR A 97 3.06 -12.94 -15.18
CA THR A 97 3.83 -12.32 -14.08
C THR A 97 3.47 -10.85 -13.92
N PHE A 98 3.32 -10.15 -15.03
CA PHE A 98 2.92 -8.75 -15.04
C PHE A 98 1.52 -8.55 -14.44
N LEU A 99 0.54 -9.32 -14.87
CA LEU A 99 -0.81 -9.26 -14.31
C LEU A 99 -0.85 -9.61 -12.82
N LEU A 100 -0.07 -10.59 -12.38
CA LEU A 100 0.01 -10.97 -10.97
C LEU A 100 0.75 -9.91 -10.12
N ALA A 101 1.75 -9.23 -10.67
CA ALA A 101 2.40 -8.09 -10.01
C ALA A 101 1.43 -6.91 -9.86
N LEU A 102 0.57 -6.66 -10.86
CA LEU A 102 -0.50 -5.66 -10.76
C LEU A 102 -1.56 -6.06 -9.74
N LEU A 103 -2.01 -7.32 -9.73
CA LEU A 103 -2.96 -7.83 -8.73
C LEU A 103 -2.39 -7.64 -7.31
N TYR A 104 -1.12 -7.99 -7.11
CA TYR A 104 -0.44 -7.84 -5.83
C TYR A 104 -0.35 -6.37 -5.40
N GLY A 105 0.16 -5.50 -6.27
CA GLY A 105 0.39 -4.09 -5.95
C GLY A 105 -0.88 -3.25 -5.89
N PHE A 106 -1.76 -3.34 -6.89
CA PHE A 106 -2.96 -2.50 -6.95
C PHE A 106 -4.06 -2.98 -6.02
N LEU A 107 -4.32 -4.29 -5.93
CA LEU A 107 -5.46 -4.79 -5.18
C LEU A 107 -5.06 -5.34 -3.81
N GLN A 108 -4.24 -6.41 -3.77
CA GLN A 108 -3.95 -7.17 -2.55
C GLN A 108 -3.29 -6.34 -1.46
N THR A 109 -2.36 -5.45 -1.83
CA THR A 109 -1.64 -4.57 -0.90
C THR A 109 -2.14 -3.14 -1.04
N GLY A 110 -1.82 -2.44 -2.13
CA GLY A 110 -2.04 -1.01 -2.30
C GLY A 110 -3.47 -0.55 -1.98
N PHE A 111 -4.50 -1.08 -2.64
CA PHE A 111 -5.87 -0.64 -2.35
C PHE A 111 -6.30 -0.99 -0.92
N CYS A 112 -6.06 -2.23 -0.50
CA CYS A 112 -6.50 -2.72 0.81
C CYS A 112 -5.86 -1.95 1.97
N GLU A 113 -4.54 -1.77 1.91
CA GLU A 113 -3.78 -1.06 2.92
C GLU A 113 -4.07 0.44 2.87
N GLU A 114 -4.14 1.07 1.70
CA GLU A 114 -4.44 2.51 1.62
C GLU A 114 -5.86 2.83 2.07
N LEU A 115 -6.85 1.97 1.78
CA LEU A 115 -8.19 2.13 2.32
C LEU A 115 -8.18 2.05 3.86
N PHE A 116 -7.49 1.06 4.43
CA PHE A 116 -7.42 0.88 5.88
C PHE A 116 -6.65 2.02 6.57
N PHE A 117 -5.39 2.23 6.21
CA PHE A 117 -4.49 3.16 6.87
C PHE A 117 -4.79 4.62 6.47
N ARG A 118 -4.95 4.94 5.19
CA ARG A 118 -5.14 6.33 4.74
C ARG A 118 -6.62 6.70 4.73
N GLY A 119 -7.47 5.78 4.32
CA GLY A 119 -8.92 6.01 4.30
C GLY A 119 -9.51 6.11 5.70
N LEU A 120 -9.38 5.04 6.49
CA LEU A 120 -10.04 4.93 7.80
C LEU A 120 -9.22 5.57 8.93
N ILE A 121 -7.95 5.18 9.12
CA ILE A 121 -7.12 5.64 10.24
C ILE A 121 -6.72 7.12 10.07
N ALA A 122 -5.99 7.46 9.01
CA ALA A 122 -5.53 8.82 8.75
C ALA A 122 -6.71 9.78 8.58
N GLY A 123 -7.74 9.36 7.84
CA GLY A 123 -8.97 10.14 7.69
C GLY A 123 -9.65 10.42 9.04
N SER A 124 -9.67 9.47 9.96
CA SER A 124 -10.26 9.68 11.30
C SER A 124 -9.39 10.52 12.21
N LEU A 125 -8.07 10.35 12.16
CA LEU A 125 -7.11 11.17 12.91
C LEU A 125 -7.12 12.63 12.46
N SER A 126 -7.15 12.89 11.15
CA SER A 126 -7.13 14.26 10.60
C SER A 126 -8.35 15.11 10.99
N ARG A 127 -9.41 14.48 11.49
CA ARG A 127 -10.61 15.15 12.01
C ARG A 127 -10.58 15.38 13.54
N ARG A 128 -9.56 14.85 14.23
CA ARG A 128 -9.45 14.89 15.70
C ARG A 128 -8.20 15.63 16.18
N VAL A 129 -7.14 15.64 15.39
CA VAL A 129 -5.88 16.31 15.71
C VAL A 129 -5.38 17.12 14.53
N LYS A 130 -4.42 18.03 14.77
CA LYS A 130 -3.83 18.86 13.71
C LYS A 130 -3.14 17.98 12.65
N ALA A 131 -3.17 18.44 11.39
CA ALA A 131 -2.71 17.67 10.24
C ALA A 131 -1.30 17.05 10.37
N PRO A 132 -0.26 17.76 10.87
CA PRO A 132 1.06 17.15 11.03
C PRO A 132 1.06 15.96 11.99
N TRP A 133 0.36 16.08 13.13
CA TRP A 133 0.23 15.01 14.12
C TRP A 133 -0.60 13.84 13.59
N ALA A 134 -1.67 14.11 12.84
CA ALA A 134 -2.44 13.05 12.18
C ALA A 134 -1.55 12.24 11.21
N ASN A 135 -0.68 12.93 10.45
CA ASN A 135 0.22 12.29 9.51
C ASN A 135 1.31 11.45 10.18
N ILE A 136 1.90 11.96 11.27
CA ILE A 136 2.91 11.22 12.04
C ILE A 136 2.27 9.99 12.69
N LEU A 137 1.13 10.14 13.36
CA LEU A 137 0.47 9.05 14.06
C LEU A 137 0.02 7.93 13.11
N GLN A 138 -0.57 8.28 11.96
CA GLN A 138 -0.95 7.25 10.98
C GLN A 138 0.26 6.53 10.39
N ALA A 139 1.38 7.25 10.15
CA ALA A 139 2.60 6.65 9.61
C ALA A 139 3.25 5.71 10.64
N LEU A 140 3.22 6.07 11.92
CA LEU A 140 3.68 5.18 13.00
C LEU A 140 2.81 3.93 13.08
N ILE A 141 1.49 4.06 13.02
CA ILE A 141 0.57 2.90 13.01
C ILE A 141 0.83 2.00 11.79
N PHE A 142 1.08 2.60 10.62
CA PHE A 142 1.44 1.86 9.40
C PHE A 142 2.80 1.13 9.52
N LEU A 143 3.74 1.68 10.30
CA LEU A 143 5.04 1.06 10.53
C LEU A 143 4.95 -0.17 11.46
N LEU A 144 3.99 -0.23 12.39
CA LEU A 144 3.92 -1.27 13.42
C LEU A 144 3.94 -2.71 12.87
N PRO A 145 3.15 -3.09 11.85
CA PRO A 145 3.19 -4.44 11.29
C PRO A 145 4.57 -4.80 10.73
N HIS A 146 5.34 -3.81 10.28
CA HIS A 146 6.65 -4.00 9.67
C HIS A 146 7.76 -4.18 10.70
N LEU A 147 7.53 -3.88 11.98
CA LEU A 147 8.53 -4.12 13.04
C LEU A 147 8.85 -5.61 13.21
N ILE A 148 7.96 -6.51 12.79
CA ILE A 148 8.23 -7.95 12.75
C ILE A 148 9.44 -8.30 11.88
N LEU A 149 9.77 -7.45 10.90
CA LEU A 149 10.97 -7.63 10.07
C LEU A 149 12.23 -7.62 10.93
N LEU A 150 12.29 -6.84 12.02
CA LEU A 150 13.46 -6.82 12.90
C LEU A 150 13.63 -8.12 13.68
N ALA A 151 12.56 -8.90 13.89
CA ALA A 151 12.64 -10.20 14.54
C ALA A 151 13.19 -11.29 13.61
N ILE A 152 12.96 -11.16 12.30
CA ILE A 152 13.31 -12.16 11.29
C ILE A 152 14.64 -11.80 10.60
N ALA A 153 14.84 -10.52 10.32
CA ALA A 153 16.00 -9.96 9.62
C ALA A 153 16.36 -8.58 10.21
N PRO A 154 17.07 -8.52 11.35
CA PRO A 154 17.46 -7.26 12.00
C PRO A 154 18.21 -6.29 11.07
N GLN A 155 19.00 -6.82 10.13
CA GLN A 155 19.72 -6.05 9.11
C GLN A 155 18.79 -5.28 8.15
N ALA A 156 17.50 -5.64 8.08
CA ALA A 156 16.50 -4.97 7.27
C ALA A 156 16.01 -3.64 7.89
N TRP A 157 16.54 -3.20 9.03
CA TRP A 157 16.13 -1.97 9.69
C TRP A 157 16.11 -0.70 8.80
N PRO A 158 16.96 -0.52 7.77
CA PRO A 158 16.86 0.65 6.89
C PRO A 158 15.53 0.68 6.10
N LEU A 159 14.92 -0.48 5.83
CA LEU A 159 13.60 -0.53 5.18
C LEU A 159 12.53 0.13 6.04
N LEU A 160 12.64 0.11 7.38
CA LEU A 160 11.69 0.78 8.26
C LEU A 160 11.69 2.30 8.06
N ILE A 161 12.85 2.89 7.76
CA ILE A 161 12.96 4.31 7.43
C ILE A 161 12.22 4.60 6.13
N VAL A 162 12.42 3.76 5.11
CA VAL A 162 11.75 3.89 3.81
C VAL A 162 10.23 3.73 3.95
N ILE A 163 9.77 2.72 4.70
CA ILE A 163 8.36 2.46 4.98
C ILE A 163 7.74 3.63 5.74
N PHE A 164 8.43 4.17 6.74
CA PHE A 164 7.94 5.31 7.51
C PHE A 164 7.88 6.59 6.66
N ALA A 165 8.92 6.86 5.87
CA ALA A 165 8.96 8.02 4.97
C ALA A 165 7.88 7.94 3.87
N GLY A 166 7.70 6.77 3.26
CA GLY A 166 6.58 6.49 2.36
C GLY A 166 5.23 6.62 3.07
N GLY A 167 5.16 6.18 4.32
CA GLY A 167 4.06 6.38 5.26
C GLY A 167 3.63 7.83 5.38
N LEU A 168 4.59 8.71 5.70
CA LEU A 168 4.41 10.15 5.85
C LEU A 168 3.99 10.82 4.53
N TYR A 169 4.62 10.45 3.40
CA TYR A 169 4.28 11.05 2.11
C TYR A 169 2.88 10.63 1.64
N ALA A 170 2.53 9.35 1.76
CA ALA A 170 1.19 8.85 1.44
C ALA A 170 0.12 9.47 2.34
N GLY A 171 0.39 9.60 3.64
CA GLY A 171 -0.51 10.28 4.57
C GLY A 171 -0.67 11.77 4.27
N TRP A 172 0.40 12.45 3.86
CA TRP A 172 0.32 13.85 3.41
C TRP A 172 -0.53 13.99 2.15
N LEU A 173 -0.33 13.13 1.14
CA LEU A 173 -1.17 13.10 -0.07
C LEU A 173 -2.64 12.90 0.30
N ARG A 174 -2.92 11.97 1.21
CA ARG A 174 -4.27 11.69 1.71
C ARG A 174 -4.91 12.91 2.39
N ILE A 175 -4.21 13.50 3.36
CA ILE A 175 -4.73 14.59 4.18
C ILE A 175 -4.92 15.85 3.35
N SER A 176 -4.02 16.11 2.41
CA SER A 176 -4.04 17.32 1.58
C SER A 176 -5.05 17.24 0.44
N SER A 177 -5.27 16.05 -0.15
CA SER A 177 -6.19 15.88 -1.27
C SER A 177 -7.61 15.47 -0.86
N GLY A 178 -7.80 14.96 0.36
CA GLY A 178 -9.07 14.36 0.77
C GLY A 178 -9.41 13.06 0.03
N SER A 179 -8.47 12.44 -0.70
CA SER A 179 -8.63 11.20 -1.46
C SER A 179 -7.54 10.16 -1.17
N ILE A 180 -7.83 8.87 -1.32
CA ILE A 180 -6.81 7.81 -1.29
C ILE A 180 -6.20 7.51 -2.67
N LEU A 181 -6.71 8.10 -3.76
CA LEU A 181 -6.26 7.75 -5.11
C LEU A 181 -4.77 8.05 -5.33
N ALA A 182 -4.29 9.20 -4.85
CA ALA A 182 -2.89 9.60 -4.95
C ALA A 182 -1.94 8.65 -4.19
N PRO A 183 -2.13 8.38 -2.87
CA PRO A 183 -1.28 7.43 -2.18
C PRO A 183 -1.46 5.99 -2.68
N TRP A 184 -2.65 5.60 -3.15
CA TRP A 184 -2.88 4.30 -3.77
C TRP A 184 -2.04 4.10 -5.03
N LEU A 185 -2.01 5.08 -5.94
CA LEU A 185 -1.18 5.02 -7.15
C LEU A 185 0.30 4.83 -6.80
N LEU A 186 0.80 5.59 -5.82
CA LEU A 186 2.18 5.51 -5.35
C LEU A 186 2.51 4.12 -4.79
N HIS A 187 1.71 3.65 -3.84
CA HIS A 187 1.92 2.37 -3.17
C HIS A 187 1.82 1.21 -4.17
N ALA A 188 0.77 1.19 -4.99
CA ALA A 188 0.58 0.16 -5.99
C ALA A 188 1.75 0.09 -6.98
N THR A 189 2.23 1.24 -7.46
CA THR A 189 3.38 1.29 -8.37
C THR A 189 4.64 0.76 -7.70
N ALA A 190 4.93 1.15 -6.47
CA ALA A 190 6.10 0.68 -5.74
C ALA A 190 6.11 -0.85 -5.59
N ASN A 191 4.99 -1.43 -5.14
CA ASN A 191 4.88 -2.88 -4.91
C ASN A 191 4.89 -3.67 -6.22
N SER A 192 4.13 -3.24 -7.24
CA SER A 192 4.15 -3.90 -8.55
C SER A 192 5.53 -3.85 -9.19
N THR A 193 6.22 -2.70 -9.11
CA THR A 193 7.58 -2.56 -9.62
C THR A 193 8.54 -3.50 -8.89
N MET A 194 8.47 -3.56 -7.56
CA MET A 194 9.32 -4.45 -6.76
C MET A 194 9.15 -5.92 -7.18
N CYS A 195 7.90 -6.38 -7.36
CA CYS A 195 7.62 -7.73 -7.88
C CYS A 195 8.26 -7.98 -9.26
N LEU A 196 8.21 -7.00 -10.16
CA LEU A 196 8.81 -7.11 -11.49
C LEU A 196 10.34 -7.05 -11.46
N VAL A 197 10.92 -6.26 -10.56
CA VAL A 197 12.38 -6.22 -10.33
C VAL A 197 12.87 -7.58 -9.84
N ILE A 198 12.18 -8.18 -8.87
CA ILE A 198 12.48 -9.53 -8.40
C ILE A 198 12.36 -10.53 -9.55
N ALA A 199 11.25 -10.52 -10.28
CA ALA A 199 11.01 -11.45 -11.38
C ALA A 199 12.04 -11.34 -12.51
N SER A 200 12.52 -10.14 -12.81
CA SER A 200 13.51 -9.92 -13.88
C SER A 200 14.94 -10.25 -13.46
N ARG A 201 15.35 -9.93 -12.23
CA ARG A 201 16.75 -10.05 -11.78
C ARG A 201 17.10 -11.42 -11.20
N THR A 202 16.13 -12.30 -11.01
CA THR A 202 16.34 -13.64 -10.40
C THR A 202 16.07 -14.79 -11.36
N VAL A 203 15.95 -14.52 -12.65
CA VAL A 203 15.89 -15.57 -13.68
C VAL A 203 17.25 -16.27 -13.73
N ALA A 204 17.28 -17.59 -13.63
CA ALA A 204 18.51 -18.35 -13.82
C ALA A 204 19.04 -18.10 -15.24
N ALA A 205 20.33 -17.77 -15.34
CA ALA A 205 21.02 -17.60 -16.61
C ALA A 205 21.10 -18.92 -17.38
#